data_AF-A0A2M7ZS21-F1
#
_entry.id   AF-A0A2M7ZS21-F1
#
_cell.length_a   1.000
_cell.length_b   1.000
_cell.length_c   1.000
_cell.angle_alpha   90.00
_cell.angle_beta   90.00
_cell.angle_gamma   90.00
#
_symmetry.space_group_name_H-M   'P 1'
#
loop_
_entity.id
_entity.type
_entity.pdbx_description
1 polymer ?
#
loop_
_entity_poly.entity_id
_entity_poly.type
_entity_poly.pdbx_seq_one_letter_code
_entity_poly.pdbx_strand_id
1 'polypeptide(L)'
;MKKIIHLIGILLFISIFFLSGCNEDNPTIQPSEHFEPEGWVLRDATQRPILVVWQGYIQTLWQGNSISDTLYAPLNALSDHITVKFLDAKKGIMNPPVDAEHEFAWMITDTTFFEIIRDNPTDWAFHLKGKKEGKTTLELQVLHLGHVDVRTPKIPVIIKEDTTAPDQLNLLHIQ
;
A
#
# COMPACT_ATOMS: atom_id res chain seq x y z
N MET A 1 -65.19 46.68 28.41
CA MET A 1 -64.14 47.74 28.39
C MET A 1 -63.02 47.32 29.33
N LYS A 2 -61.76 47.27 28.82
CA LYS A 2 -60.48 47.07 29.56
C LYS A 2 -60.39 45.69 30.26
N LYS A 3 -59.37 44.84 30.04
CA LYS A 3 -57.93 45.12 29.97
C LYS A 3 -57.26 44.07 29.08
N ILE A 4 -56.53 44.53 28.07
CA ILE A 4 -55.51 43.76 27.36
C ILE A 4 -54.38 43.54 28.38
N ILE A 5 -54.32 42.32 28.90
CA ILE A 5 -53.28 41.88 29.84
C ILE A 5 -51.99 41.72 29.04
N HIS A 6 -50.93 42.30 29.56
CA HIS A 6 -49.61 42.42 28.96
C HIS A 6 -49.06 41.07 28.53
N LEU A 7 -49.01 40.82 27.23
CA LEU A 7 -48.17 39.78 26.62
C LEU A 7 -47.00 40.45 25.87
N ILE A 8 -46.33 41.40 26.54
CA ILE A 8 -45.11 42.05 26.06
C ILE A 8 -44.12 41.92 27.22
N GLY A 9 -43.49 40.76 27.32
CA GLY A 9 -42.65 40.45 28.47
C GLY A 9 -41.80 39.20 28.31
N ILE A 10 -41.54 38.71 27.09
CA ILE A 10 -40.51 37.69 26.80
C ILE A 10 -39.94 38.00 25.41
N LEU A 11 -39.33 39.18 25.25
CA LEU A 11 -38.57 39.52 24.04
C LEU A 11 -37.37 40.38 24.41
N LEU A 12 -36.64 39.99 25.45
CA LEU A 12 -35.37 40.63 25.81
C LEU A 12 -34.49 39.72 26.70
N PHE A 13 -34.18 38.52 26.21
CA PHE A 13 -33.09 37.70 26.77
C PHE A 13 -32.36 36.93 25.67
N ILE A 14 -32.11 37.62 24.54
CA ILE A 14 -31.18 37.17 23.50
C ILE A 14 -30.17 38.30 23.34
N SER A 15 -29.24 38.39 24.27
CA SER A 15 -28.05 39.20 24.14
C SER A 15 -27.05 38.71 25.17
N ILE A 16 -25.80 38.54 24.74
CA ILE A 16 -24.64 38.10 25.52
C ILE A 16 -24.44 36.57 25.57
N PHE A 17 -24.26 35.97 24.39
CA PHE A 17 -23.36 34.82 24.19
C PHE A 17 -22.64 34.93 22.84
N PHE A 18 -22.08 36.11 22.56
CA PHE A 18 -21.13 36.27 21.48
C PHE A 18 -19.84 36.83 22.08
N LEU A 19 -18.71 36.35 21.55
CA LEU A 19 -17.34 36.75 21.86
C LEU A 19 -16.64 35.91 22.94
N SER A 20 -16.37 34.64 22.62
CA SER A 20 -15.03 34.07 22.82
C SER A 20 -14.90 32.76 22.05
N GLY A 21 -13.97 32.75 21.10
CA GLY A 21 -13.39 31.51 20.58
C GLY A 21 -13.75 31.20 19.13
N CYS A 22 -13.03 31.80 18.20
CA CYS A 22 -12.21 31.08 17.24
C CYS A 22 -11.12 32.07 16.77
N ASN A 23 -9.88 31.86 17.22
CA ASN A 23 -8.75 32.40 16.48
C ASN A 23 -8.81 31.75 15.11
N GLU A 24 -9.10 32.52 14.06
CA GLU A 24 -8.89 32.06 12.70
C GLU A 24 -7.38 32.07 12.43
N ASP A 25 -6.70 31.06 12.96
CA ASP A 25 -5.45 30.60 12.37
C ASP A 25 -5.83 30.04 10.99
N ASN A 26 -5.92 30.93 10.00
CA ASN A 26 -6.16 30.56 8.62
C ASN A 26 -4.85 29.90 8.14
N PRO A 27 -4.75 28.56 8.07
CA PRO A 27 -3.48 27.95 7.71
C PRO A 27 -3.34 28.15 6.21
N THR A 28 -2.54 29.14 5.82
CA THR A 28 -2.10 29.38 4.44
C THR A 28 -1.14 28.29 3.94
N ILE A 29 -1.17 27.10 4.55
CA ILE A 29 -0.41 25.95 4.09
C ILE A 29 -1.20 25.41 2.90
N GLN A 30 -0.65 25.55 1.70
CA GLN A 30 -1.20 24.87 0.54
C GLN A 30 -1.34 23.38 0.90
N PRO A 31 -2.48 22.73 0.63
CA PRO A 31 -2.59 21.29 0.82
C PRO A 31 -1.42 20.64 0.10
N SER A 32 -0.58 19.90 0.83
CA SER A 32 0.42 19.05 0.19
C SER A 32 -0.32 18.09 -0.72
N GLU A 33 0.11 17.97 -1.96
CA GLU A 33 -0.44 16.98 -2.89
C GLU A 33 -0.14 15.58 -2.32
N HIS A 34 -1.16 14.94 -1.74
CA HIS A 34 -1.03 13.61 -1.15
C HIS A 34 -0.82 12.58 -2.25
N PHE A 35 0.08 11.62 -2.03
CA PHE A 35 0.20 10.46 -2.90
C PHE A 35 -0.97 9.50 -2.64
N GLU A 36 -2.01 9.60 -3.47
CA GLU A 36 -3.27 8.86 -3.31
C GLU A 36 -3.51 7.84 -4.44
N PRO A 37 -2.78 6.70 -4.47
CA PRO A 37 -3.05 5.63 -5.41
C PRO A 37 -4.34 4.87 -5.07
N GLU A 38 -5.14 4.58 -6.11
CA GLU A 38 -6.36 3.76 -6.00
C GLU A 38 -6.04 2.25 -6.03
N GLY A 39 -4.84 1.89 -6.50
CA GLY A 39 -4.41 0.50 -6.63
C GLY A 39 -2.90 0.32 -6.83
N TRP A 40 -2.51 -0.95 -6.92
CA TRP A 40 -1.12 -1.41 -7.03
C TRP A 40 -0.97 -2.37 -8.21
N VAL A 41 0.18 -2.34 -8.87
CA VAL A 41 0.58 -3.30 -9.89
C VAL A 41 2.01 -3.75 -9.59
N LEU A 42 2.17 -5.02 -9.27
CA LEU A 42 3.48 -5.67 -9.22
C LEU A 42 3.81 -6.20 -10.60
N ARG A 43 5.03 -5.95 -11.07
CA ARG A 43 5.52 -6.39 -12.37
C ARG A 43 6.78 -7.23 -12.23
N ASP A 44 6.90 -8.23 -13.08
CA ASP A 44 8.16 -8.96 -13.24
C ASP A 44 9.22 -8.13 -13.99
N ALA A 45 10.42 -8.70 -14.14
CA ALA A 45 11.54 -8.09 -14.86
C ALA A 45 11.23 -7.79 -16.34
N THR A 46 10.19 -8.39 -16.94
CA THR A 46 9.72 -8.12 -18.31
C THR A 46 8.68 -7.00 -18.36
N GLN A 47 8.39 -6.36 -17.23
CA GLN A 47 7.36 -5.35 -17.02
C GLN A 47 5.91 -5.86 -17.13
N ARG A 48 5.72 -7.18 -17.19
CA ARG A 48 4.37 -7.76 -17.21
C ARG A 48 3.77 -7.71 -15.81
N PRO A 49 2.48 -7.33 -15.67
CA PRO A 49 1.77 -7.45 -14.39
C PRO A 49 1.72 -8.91 -13.92
N ILE A 50 2.15 -9.16 -12.69
CA ILE A 50 2.10 -10.46 -12.03
C ILE A 50 1.11 -10.52 -10.88
N LEU A 51 0.78 -9.37 -10.29
CA LEU A 51 -0.27 -9.20 -9.30
C LEU A 51 -0.82 -7.77 -9.39
N VAL A 52 -2.15 -7.64 -9.24
CA VAL A 52 -2.82 -6.34 -9.23
C VAL A 52 -3.73 -6.24 -8.01
N VAL A 53 -3.67 -5.11 -7.33
CA VAL A 53 -4.64 -4.72 -6.29
C VAL A 53 -5.41 -3.52 -6.81
N TRP A 54 -6.73 -3.56 -6.70
CA TRP A 54 -7.60 -2.44 -7.05
C TRP A 54 -8.59 -2.20 -5.92
N GLN A 55 -8.62 -0.99 -5.37
CA GLN A 55 -9.54 -0.60 -4.29
C GLN A 55 -9.50 -1.54 -3.09
N GLY A 56 -8.30 -1.99 -2.72
CA GLY A 56 -8.09 -2.91 -1.59
C GLY A 56 -8.37 -4.39 -1.89
N TYR A 57 -8.71 -4.76 -3.14
CA TYR A 57 -8.96 -6.15 -3.53
C TYR A 57 -7.90 -6.68 -4.49
N ILE A 58 -7.38 -7.87 -4.20
CA ILE A 58 -6.49 -8.60 -5.12
C ILE A 58 -7.32 -9.06 -6.32
N GLN A 59 -6.85 -8.74 -7.52
CA GLN A 59 -7.53 -9.06 -8.77
C GLN A 59 -7.06 -10.41 -9.30
N THR A 60 -7.96 -11.17 -9.93
CA THR A 60 -7.65 -12.40 -10.68
C THR A 60 -7.77 -12.22 -12.20
N LEU A 61 -8.24 -11.05 -12.64
CA LEU A 61 -8.31 -10.62 -14.02
C LEU A 61 -7.77 -9.19 -14.16
N TRP A 62 -6.90 -8.96 -15.13
CA TRP A 62 -6.39 -7.64 -15.47
C TRP A 62 -6.34 -7.46 -16.99
N GLN A 63 -7.04 -6.44 -17.49
CA GLN A 63 -7.13 -6.14 -18.93
C GLN A 63 -7.53 -7.36 -19.78
N GLY A 64 -8.47 -8.17 -19.29
CA GLY A 64 -8.97 -9.37 -19.98
C GLY A 64 -8.09 -10.62 -19.85
N ASN A 65 -6.94 -10.54 -19.18
CA ASN A 65 -6.06 -11.68 -18.95
C ASN A 65 -6.15 -12.15 -17.49
N SER A 66 -6.07 -13.47 -17.29
CA SER A 66 -5.89 -14.03 -15.94
C SER A 66 -4.57 -13.58 -15.34
N ILE A 67 -4.60 -13.20 -14.08
CA ILE A 67 -3.44 -12.79 -13.29
C ILE A 67 -3.46 -13.53 -11.96
N SER A 68 -2.29 -13.76 -11.38
CA SER A 68 -2.21 -14.43 -10.09
C SER A 68 -2.67 -13.51 -8.96
N ASP A 69 -3.32 -14.10 -7.97
CA ASP A 69 -3.65 -13.47 -6.69
C ASP A 69 -2.61 -13.76 -5.60
N THR A 70 -1.54 -14.48 -5.96
CA THR A 70 -0.57 -15.06 -5.04
C THR A 70 0.83 -14.80 -5.54
N LEU A 71 1.73 -14.38 -4.65
CA LEU A 71 3.16 -14.30 -4.94
C LEU A 71 3.87 -15.62 -4.60
N TYR A 72 4.98 -15.86 -5.27
CA TYR A 72 5.80 -17.04 -5.06
C TYR A 72 7.22 -16.63 -4.68
N ALA A 73 7.72 -17.15 -3.57
CA ALA A 73 9.09 -16.98 -3.16
C ALA A 73 9.83 -18.32 -3.35
N PRO A 74 10.91 -18.37 -4.15
CA PRO A 74 11.66 -19.59 -4.33
C PRO A 74 12.43 -19.92 -3.03
N LEU A 75 12.40 -21.20 -2.63
CA LEU A 75 13.12 -21.67 -1.45
C LEU A 75 14.63 -21.54 -1.68
N ASN A 76 15.33 -20.88 -0.75
CA ASN A 76 16.78 -20.68 -0.77
C ASN A 76 17.35 -19.91 -1.97
N ALA A 77 16.52 -19.30 -2.81
CA ALA A 77 16.93 -18.47 -3.95
C ALA A 77 16.18 -17.13 -3.96
N LEU A 78 16.64 -16.18 -4.77
CA LEU A 78 15.90 -14.94 -5.03
C LEU A 78 14.86 -15.19 -6.13
N SER A 79 13.66 -14.62 -5.98
CA SER A 79 12.74 -14.48 -7.09
C SER A 79 13.35 -13.59 -8.17
N ASP A 80 12.73 -13.58 -9.35
CA ASP A 80 12.93 -12.48 -10.31
C ASP A 80 12.69 -11.12 -9.63
N HIS A 81 13.27 -10.08 -10.24
CA HIS A 81 13.09 -8.70 -9.81
C HIS A 81 11.61 -8.29 -9.96
N ILE A 82 11.03 -7.79 -8.87
CA ILE A 82 9.63 -7.33 -8.82
C ILE A 82 9.62 -5.82 -8.67
N THR A 83 9.03 -5.11 -9.62
CA THR A 83 8.85 -3.66 -9.56
C THR A 83 7.43 -3.30 -9.10
N VAL A 84 7.32 -2.29 -8.24
CA VAL A 84 6.05 -1.71 -7.78
C VAL A 84 5.67 -0.53 -8.65
N LYS A 85 4.42 -0.55 -9.14
CA LYS A 85 3.73 0.60 -9.74
C LYS A 85 2.37 0.77 -9.09
N PHE A 86 1.76 1.92 -9.33
CA PHE A 86 0.47 2.28 -8.75
C PHE A 86 -0.58 2.48 -9.83
N LEU A 87 -1.84 2.55 -9.42
CA LEU A 87 -2.98 2.85 -10.28
C LEU A 87 -3.68 4.12 -9.80
N ASP A 88 -4.00 5.01 -10.73
CA ASP A 88 -4.89 6.15 -10.48
C ASP A 88 -6.37 5.71 -10.46
N ALA A 89 -7.27 6.64 -10.15
CA ALA A 89 -8.72 6.41 -10.13
C ALA A 89 -9.32 5.91 -11.48
N LYS A 90 -8.60 6.08 -12.59
CA LYS A 90 -8.98 5.61 -13.93
C LYS A 90 -8.25 4.32 -14.34
N LYS A 91 -7.55 3.65 -13.41
CA LYS A 91 -6.69 2.48 -13.65
C LYS A 91 -5.48 2.78 -14.56
N GLY A 92 -5.12 4.04 -14.71
CA GLY A 92 -3.87 4.47 -15.34
C GLY A 92 -2.68 4.11 -14.45
N ILE A 93 -1.59 3.65 -15.06
CA ILE A 93 -0.38 3.30 -14.31
C ILE A 93 0.36 4.57 -13.90
N MET A 94 0.65 4.69 -12.61
CA MET A 94 1.45 5.75 -12.02
C MET A 94 2.79 5.23 -11.52
N ASN A 95 3.80 6.09 -11.58
CA ASN A 95 5.08 5.84 -10.93
C ASN A 95 4.95 6.05 -9.41
N PRO A 96 5.81 5.38 -8.63
CA PRO A 96 5.98 5.72 -7.23
C PRO A 96 6.40 7.18 -7.04
N PRO A 97 6.16 7.76 -5.85
CA PRO A 97 6.68 9.07 -5.49
C PRO A 97 8.22 9.08 -5.56
N VAL A 98 8.78 10.24 -5.92
CA VAL A 98 10.23 10.44 -6.07
C VAL A 98 10.82 11.40 -5.04
N ASP A 99 9.98 11.93 -4.15
CA ASP A 99 10.40 12.76 -3.04
C ASP A 99 11.00 11.92 -1.90
N ALA A 100 11.60 12.61 -0.93
CA ALA A 100 12.26 11.99 0.22
C ALA A 100 11.32 11.72 1.41
N GLU A 101 10.05 12.13 1.32
CA GLU A 101 9.08 12.00 2.40
C GLU A 101 8.33 10.67 2.32
N HIS A 102 8.33 10.03 1.14
CA HIS A 102 7.72 8.73 0.92
C HIS A 102 8.72 7.58 0.95
N GLU A 103 8.35 6.49 1.62
CA GLU A 103 9.15 5.27 1.70
C GLU A 103 8.33 4.03 1.31
N PHE A 104 8.97 3.08 0.62
CA PHE A 104 8.44 1.75 0.41
C PHE A 104 8.75 0.83 1.60
N ALA A 105 7.69 0.33 2.24
CA ALA A 105 7.77 -0.54 3.40
C ALA A 105 6.90 -1.79 3.22
N TRP A 106 7.03 -2.74 4.15
CA TRP A 106 6.24 -3.97 4.14
C TRP A 106 6.10 -4.59 5.52
N MET A 107 5.10 -5.44 5.65
CA MET A 107 4.90 -6.30 6.80
C MET A 107 4.69 -7.75 6.35
N ILE A 108 5.51 -8.65 6.85
CA ILE A 108 5.38 -10.10 6.63
C ILE A 108 4.72 -10.69 7.87
N THR A 109 3.64 -11.44 7.69
CA THR A 109 2.90 -12.02 8.84
C THR A 109 3.73 -13.03 9.63
N ASP A 110 4.57 -13.80 8.96
CA ASP A 110 5.56 -14.68 9.60
C ASP A 110 6.88 -14.63 8.82
N THR A 111 7.87 -13.94 9.40
CA THR A 111 9.19 -13.71 8.80
C THR A 111 10.09 -14.95 8.79
N THR A 112 9.66 -16.06 9.41
CA THR A 112 10.39 -17.33 9.36
C THR A 112 10.23 -18.03 8.00
N PHE A 113 9.22 -17.68 7.22
CA PHE A 113 8.96 -18.30 5.90
C PHE A 113 9.77 -17.68 4.77
N PHE A 114 9.90 -16.36 4.72
CA PHE A 114 10.62 -15.66 3.65
C PHE A 114 11.09 -14.27 4.11
N GLU A 115 11.89 -13.62 3.28
CA GLU A 115 12.27 -12.21 3.42
C GLU A 115 12.19 -11.46 2.09
N ILE A 116 12.14 -10.14 2.20
CA ILE A 116 12.26 -9.21 1.08
C ILE A 116 13.69 -8.70 1.02
N ILE A 117 14.30 -8.79 -0.17
CA ILE A 117 15.63 -8.27 -0.46
C ILE A 117 15.49 -7.12 -1.47
N ARG A 118 16.12 -5.98 -1.20
CA ARG A 118 16.19 -4.85 -2.14
C ARG A 118 17.62 -4.69 -2.64
N ASP A 119 17.75 -4.26 -3.90
CA ASP A 119 19.04 -3.87 -4.46
C ASP A 119 19.51 -2.52 -3.88
N ASN A 120 18.59 -1.57 -3.70
CA ASN A 120 18.80 -0.31 -3.00
C ASN A 120 17.72 -0.04 -1.92
N PRO A 121 18.09 0.52 -0.75
CA PRO A 121 17.13 0.93 0.28
C PRO A 121 16.00 1.85 -0.19
N THR A 122 16.19 2.66 -1.23
CA THR A 122 15.17 3.58 -1.76
C THR A 122 14.38 2.99 -2.93
N ASP A 123 14.62 1.73 -3.31
CA ASP A 123 13.96 1.14 -4.45
C ASP A 123 12.49 0.82 -4.17
N TRP A 124 11.67 1.13 -5.16
CA TRP A 124 10.30 0.62 -5.32
C TRP A 124 10.31 -0.71 -6.08
N ALA A 125 11.26 -1.56 -5.74
CA ALA A 125 11.45 -2.85 -6.32
C ALA A 125 12.19 -3.77 -5.35
N PHE A 126 11.98 -5.07 -5.50
CA PHE A 126 12.49 -6.06 -4.56
C PHE A 126 12.51 -7.47 -5.14
N HIS A 127 13.14 -8.36 -4.40
CA HIS A 127 13.12 -9.80 -4.58
C HIS A 127 12.51 -10.47 -3.34
N LEU A 128 11.87 -11.62 -3.54
CA LEU A 128 11.46 -12.51 -2.47
C LEU A 128 12.49 -13.63 -2.31
N LYS A 129 12.86 -13.95 -1.07
CA LYS A 129 13.72 -15.10 -0.77
C LYS A 129 13.06 -16.03 0.24
N GLY A 130 12.73 -17.24 -0.18
CA GLY A 130 12.16 -18.27 0.69
C GLY A 130 13.19 -18.82 1.68
N LYS A 131 12.79 -18.98 2.93
CA LYS A 131 13.57 -19.58 4.03
C LYS A 131 13.04 -20.96 4.42
N LYS A 132 11.72 -21.15 4.31
CA LYS A 132 11.03 -22.38 4.68
C LYS A 132 9.79 -22.57 3.82
N GLU A 133 9.55 -23.78 3.33
CA GLU A 133 8.36 -24.09 2.56
C GLU A 133 7.07 -23.85 3.35
N GLY A 134 6.03 -23.42 2.63
CA GLY A 134 4.70 -23.24 3.17
C GLY A 134 4.03 -21.96 2.68
N LYS A 135 3.14 -21.41 3.50
CA LYS A 135 2.29 -20.29 3.13
C LYS A 135 2.26 -19.25 4.24
N THR A 136 2.32 -17.98 3.86
CA THR A 136 2.13 -16.85 4.76
C THR A 136 1.58 -15.67 3.94
N THR A 137 1.59 -14.46 4.49
CA THR A 137 1.09 -13.27 3.79
C THR A 137 2.02 -12.07 3.92
N LEU A 138 1.98 -11.22 2.89
CA LEU A 138 2.71 -9.97 2.74
C LEU A 138 1.73 -8.80 2.65
N GLU A 139 1.98 -7.72 3.38
CA GLU A 139 1.35 -6.42 3.17
C GLU A 139 2.41 -5.43 2.69
N LEU A 140 2.17 -4.79 1.55
CA LEU A 140 3.02 -3.73 1.02
C LEU A 140 2.47 -2.37 1.45
N GLN A 141 3.36 -1.44 1.76
CA GLN A 141 3.01 -0.16 2.36
C GLN A 141 3.74 0.99 1.68
N VAL A 142 3.06 2.13 1.57
CA VAL A 142 3.66 3.44 1.35
C VAL A 142 3.63 4.16 2.68
N LEU A 143 4.80 4.57 3.16
CA LEU A 143 4.90 5.47 4.30
C LEU A 143 5.00 6.90 3.80
N HIS A 144 4.37 7.86 4.50
CA HIS A 144 4.64 9.29 4.39
C HIS A 144 5.12 9.78 5.76
N LEU A 145 6.33 10.34 5.81
CA LEU A 145 6.96 10.84 7.05
C LEU A 145 6.95 9.81 8.21
N GLY A 146 7.14 8.53 7.88
CA GLY A 146 7.23 7.42 8.84
C GLY A 146 5.88 6.81 9.27
N HIS A 147 4.76 7.26 8.70
CA HIS A 147 3.42 6.72 8.96
C HIS A 147 2.86 6.02 7.73
N VAL A 148 2.08 4.94 7.91
CA VAL A 148 1.45 4.22 6.78
C VAL A 148 0.29 5.05 6.24
N ASP A 149 0.43 5.52 5.01
CA ASP A 149 -0.65 6.22 4.28
C ASP A 149 -1.49 5.23 3.49
N VAL A 150 -0.81 4.32 2.78
CA VAL A 150 -1.47 3.35 1.91
C VAL A 150 -0.88 1.96 2.12
N ARG A 151 -1.74 0.95 2.05
CA ARG A 151 -1.34 -0.46 2.11
C ARG A 151 -2.16 -1.33 1.18
N THR A 152 -1.58 -2.46 0.77
CA THR A 152 -2.33 -3.53 0.11
C THR A 152 -3.18 -4.31 1.12
N PRO A 153 -4.16 -5.12 0.69
CA PRO A 153 -4.58 -6.26 1.50
C PRO A 153 -3.40 -7.22 1.73
N LYS A 154 -3.57 -8.17 2.65
CA LYS A 154 -2.63 -9.27 2.86
C LYS A 154 -2.56 -10.16 1.63
N ILE A 155 -1.48 -10.03 0.87
CA ILE A 155 -1.17 -10.82 -0.32
C ILE A 155 -0.71 -12.21 0.11
N PRO A 156 -1.34 -13.30 -0.36
CA PRO A 156 -0.83 -14.65 -0.18
C PRO A 156 0.57 -14.82 -0.78
N VAL A 157 1.47 -15.46 -0.02
CA VAL A 157 2.80 -15.84 -0.49
C VAL A 157 2.99 -17.34 -0.28
N ILE A 158 3.37 -18.05 -1.34
CA ILE A 158 3.72 -19.46 -1.31
C ILE A 158 5.23 -19.61 -1.46
N ILE A 159 5.84 -20.33 -0.52
CA ILE A 159 7.26 -20.66 -0.52
C ILE A 159 7.41 -22.11 -0.95
N LYS A 160 8.17 -22.36 -2.02
CA LYS A 160 8.37 -23.68 -2.61
C LYS A 160 9.71 -23.74 -3.35
N GLU A 161 10.22 -24.95 -3.58
CA GLU A 161 11.41 -25.15 -4.42
C GLU A 161 11.28 -24.51 -5.82
N ASP A 162 12.38 -23.91 -6.28
CA ASP A 162 12.50 -23.47 -7.66
C ASP A 162 12.88 -24.67 -8.54
N THR A 163 11.88 -25.24 -9.19
CA THR A 163 12.07 -26.37 -10.13
C THR A 163 12.53 -25.93 -11.52
N THR A 164 12.71 -24.63 -11.74
CA THR A 164 13.16 -24.05 -13.02
C THR A 164 14.64 -23.71 -13.03
N ALA A 165 15.26 -23.59 -11.85
CA ALA A 165 16.70 -23.48 -11.72
C ALA A 165 17.38 -24.84 -12.00
N PRO A 166 18.44 -24.89 -12.84
CA PRO A 166 19.19 -26.12 -13.05
C PRO A 166 19.82 -26.57 -11.73
N ASP A 167 19.53 -27.80 -11.35
CA ASP A 167 19.93 -28.46 -10.12
C ASP A 167 21.46 -28.37 -9.91
N GLN A 168 21.92 -27.48 -9.01
CA GLN A 168 23.35 -27.35 -8.70
C GLN A 168 23.89 -28.54 -7.88
N LEU A 169 23.02 -29.47 -7.48
CA LEU A 169 23.35 -30.64 -6.67
C LEU A 169 23.98 -31.81 -7.45
N ASN A 170 23.98 -31.78 -8.79
CA ASN A 170 24.60 -32.85 -9.59
C ASN A 170 26.11 -32.67 -9.90
N LEU A 171 26.77 -31.63 -9.37
CA LEU A 171 28.19 -31.37 -9.62
C LEU A 171 29.15 -31.96 -8.58
N LEU A 172 28.65 -32.62 -7.53
CA LEU A 172 29.48 -33.20 -6.45
C LEU A 172 29.73 -34.71 -6.56
N HIS A 173 29.23 -35.39 -7.60
CA HIS A 173 29.42 -36.83 -7.81
C HIS A 173 30.29 -37.20 -9.02
N ILE A 174 31.01 -36.24 -9.60
CA ILE A 174 31.98 -36.51 -10.67
C ILE A 174 33.33 -35.85 -10.31
N GLN A 175 34.03 -36.39 -9.30
CA GLN A 175 35.48 -36.31 -9.16
C GLN A 175 36.03 -37.59 -8.53
#